data_AF-A0A7S3RH63-F1
#
_entry.id   AF-A0A7S3RH63-F1
#
_cell.length_a   1.000
_cell.length_b   1.000
_cell.length_c   1.000
_cell.angle_alpha   90.00
_cell.angle_beta   90.00
_cell.angle_gamma   90.00
#
_symmetry.space_group_name_H-M   'P 1'
#
loop_
_entity.id
_entity.type
_entity.pdbx_description
1 polymer ?
#
loop_
_entity_poly.entity_id
_entity_poly.type
_entity_poly.pdbx_seq_one_letter_code
_entity_poly.pdbx_strand_id
1 'polypeptide(L)'
;ESLNFRVVDFSELRADDFASSQTHGGPATARRGARTRRVALGECDAFVSHSWSDDGDAKFCALRTWAEAFTARFGRTPLLWVDKFSLNQGNLSQGLASLPVNLAGCARLVCLLGPTYLDRLWTLLELLTFTRMGADHSALVVLPIGRGVPAAGAEDTAGLEADQGGRGAKAEVIEKVKAFALRDATCFDHAERDHLLEVIASGCGSHLAFERMLRAVLMPALTGSVRPTVGVRRLSGDFAQAIRTYFTQSRRPSATRSPPT
;
A
#
# COMPACT_ATOMS: atom_id res chain seq x y z
N GLU A 1 -21.03 2.48 -13.61
CA GLU A 1 -20.65 1.35 -12.73
C GLU A 1 -19.96 1.87 -11.49
N SER A 2 -20.14 1.18 -10.36
CA SER A 2 -19.50 1.45 -9.07
C SER A 2 -17.98 1.33 -9.15
N LEU A 3 -17.27 2.02 -8.25
CA LEU A 3 -15.82 1.92 -8.09
C LEU A 3 -15.42 0.44 -7.99
N ASN A 4 -14.46 -0.03 -8.80
CA ASN A 4 -14.00 -1.42 -8.77
C ASN A 4 -13.00 -1.62 -7.61
N PHE A 5 -13.44 -1.33 -6.38
CA PHE A 5 -12.64 -1.47 -5.18
C PHE A 5 -12.70 -2.93 -4.69
N ARG A 6 -11.64 -3.69 -5.02
CA ARG A 6 -11.55 -5.13 -4.71
C ARG A 6 -10.51 -5.38 -3.63
N VAL A 7 -10.88 -6.18 -2.64
CA VAL A 7 -9.99 -6.60 -1.55
C VAL A 7 -9.84 -8.12 -1.54
N VAL A 8 -8.76 -8.58 -0.92
CA VAL A 8 -8.46 -9.99 -0.64
C VAL A 8 -8.49 -10.20 0.87
N ASP A 9 -9.05 -11.31 1.31
CA ASP A 9 -8.93 -11.72 2.71
C ASP A 9 -7.51 -12.23 2.96
N PHE A 10 -6.87 -11.86 4.08
CA PHE A 10 -5.53 -12.36 4.38
C PHE A 10 -5.43 -13.89 4.34
N SER A 11 -6.49 -14.63 4.69
CA SER A 11 -6.50 -16.11 4.62
C SER A 11 -6.26 -16.68 3.21
N GLU A 12 -6.48 -15.87 2.17
CA GLU A 12 -6.31 -16.24 0.76
C GLU A 12 -4.89 -15.94 0.22
N LEU A 13 -4.06 -15.23 0.99
CA LEU A 13 -2.70 -14.85 0.61
C LEU A 13 -1.67 -15.92 0.96
N ARG A 14 -0.65 -16.07 0.13
CA ARG A 14 0.51 -16.95 0.35
C ARG A 14 1.82 -16.18 0.14
N ALA A 15 2.94 -16.73 0.58
CA ALA A 15 4.25 -16.10 0.40
C ALA A 15 4.57 -15.82 -1.09
N ASP A 16 4.26 -16.78 -1.98
CA ASP A 16 4.43 -16.64 -3.43
C ASP A 16 3.67 -15.46 -4.05
N ASP A 17 2.59 -15.00 -3.41
CA ASP A 17 1.83 -13.84 -3.88
C ASP A 17 2.70 -12.57 -3.85
N PHE A 18 3.73 -12.53 -3.00
CA PHE A 18 4.66 -11.42 -2.77
C PHE A 18 6.03 -11.56 -3.47
N ALA A 19 6.28 -12.68 -4.16
CA ALA A 19 7.56 -12.96 -4.81
C ALA A 19 7.77 -12.23 -6.16
N SER A 20 6.70 -11.85 -6.86
CA SER A 20 6.81 -11.21 -8.18
C SER A 20 5.61 -10.32 -8.52
N SER A 21 5.89 -9.18 -9.15
CA SER A 21 4.88 -8.28 -9.73
C SER A 21 4.20 -8.88 -10.95
N GLN A 22 4.87 -9.81 -11.64
CA GLN A 22 4.31 -10.44 -12.81
C GLN A 22 3.16 -11.33 -12.40
N THR A 23 2.05 -11.15 -13.10
CA THR A 23 0.97 -12.11 -13.07
C THR A 23 1.12 -12.94 -14.32
N HIS A 24 1.87 -14.04 -14.23
CA HIS A 24 2.06 -14.93 -15.38
C HIS A 24 0.71 -15.21 -16.02
N GLY A 25 0.61 -14.95 -17.33
CA GLY A 25 -0.60 -15.09 -18.15
C GLY A 25 -1.08 -16.53 -18.34
N GLY A 26 -0.82 -17.40 -17.36
CA GLY A 26 -1.46 -18.70 -17.22
C GLY A 26 -2.74 -18.60 -16.39
N PRO A 27 -3.36 -19.74 -16.01
CA PRO A 27 -4.63 -19.80 -15.26
C PRO A 27 -4.67 -19.00 -13.92
N ALA A 28 -3.56 -18.41 -13.48
CA ALA A 28 -3.47 -17.49 -12.35
C ALA A 28 -4.22 -16.15 -12.55
N THR A 29 -4.36 -15.65 -13.79
CA THR A 29 -5.22 -14.48 -14.10
C THR A 29 -6.69 -14.79 -13.83
N ALA A 30 -7.16 -16.00 -14.16
CA ALA A 30 -8.51 -16.48 -13.85
C ALA A 30 -8.73 -16.69 -12.34
N ARG A 31 -7.70 -17.11 -11.59
CA ARG A 31 -7.73 -17.24 -10.12
C ARG A 31 -7.84 -15.89 -9.37
N ARG A 32 -7.52 -14.77 -10.03
CA ARG A 32 -7.57 -13.41 -9.45
C ARG A 32 -9.00 -12.95 -9.15
N GLY A 33 -9.93 -13.32 -10.02
CA GLY A 33 -11.36 -13.04 -9.88
C GLY A 33 -11.97 -13.74 -8.66
N ALA A 34 -11.52 -14.97 -8.40
CA ALA A 34 -12.05 -15.88 -7.38
C ALA A 34 -11.58 -15.55 -5.96
N ARG A 35 -10.34 -15.08 -5.76
CA ARG A 35 -9.78 -14.76 -4.43
C ARG A 35 -10.07 -13.34 -3.95
N THR A 36 -10.60 -12.47 -4.81
CA THR A 36 -10.91 -11.07 -4.46
C THR A 36 -12.39 -10.78 -4.55
N ARG A 37 -12.88 -9.93 -3.64
CA ARG A 37 -14.29 -9.50 -3.62
C ARG A 37 -14.41 -7.99 -3.67
N ARG A 38 -15.50 -7.50 -4.25
CA ARG A 38 -15.83 -6.06 -4.23
C ARG A 38 -16.32 -5.68 -2.84
N VAL A 39 -15.93 -4.50 -2.40
CA VAL A 39 -16.34 -3.90 -1.13
C VAL A 39 -16.67 -2.42 -1.31
N ALA A 40 -17.44 -1.86 -0.39
CA ALA A 40 -17.65 -0.42 -0.34
C ALA A 40 -16.38 0.30 0.16
N LEU A 41 -16.24 1.57 -0.20
CA LEU A 41 -15.19 2.42 0.39
C LEU A 41 -15.36 2.49 1.91
N GLY A 42 -14.28 2.33 2.65
CA GLY A 42 -14.28 2.26 4.12
C GLY A 42 -14.44 0.86 4.71
N GLU A 43 -14.64 -0.17 3.88
CA GLU A 43 -14.66 -1.58 4.32
C GLU A 43 -13.30 -2.28 4.22
N CYS A 44 -12.30 -1.63 3.61
CA CYS A 44 -10.94 -2.16 3.53
C CYS A 44 -10.15 -1.81 4.80
N ASP A 45 -9.56 -2.82 5.46
CA ASP A 45 -8.82 -2.63 6.71
C ASP A 45 -7.45 -2.01 6.51
N ALA A 46 -6.78 -2.36 5.41
CA ALA A 46 -5.48 -1.82 5.08
C ALA A 46 -5.17 -1.92 3.58
N PHE A 47 -4.50 -0.90 3.07
CA PHE A 47 -3.66 -1.05 1.89
C PHE A 47 -2.29 -1.58 2.29
N VAL A 48 -1.78 -2.58 1.57
CA VAL A 48 -0.42 -3.09 1.73
C VAL A 48 0.49 -2.46 0.67
N SER A 49 1.32 -1.53 1.10
CA SER A 49 2.36 -0.92 0.29
C SER A 49 3.69 -1.64 0.50
N HIS A 50 4.39 -1.93 -0.59
CA HIS A 50 5.64 -2.69 -0.57
C HIS A 50 6.46 -2.53 -1.87
N SER A 51 7.76 -2.83 -1.81
CA SER A 51 8.57 -3.02 -3.02
C SER A 51 8.51 -4.48 -3.49
N TRP A 52 8.38 -4.66 -4.81
CA TRP A 52 8.50 -5.97 -5.46
C TRP A 52 9.92 -6.52 -5.43
N SER A 53 10.92 -5.65 -5.25
CA SER A 53 12.34 -6.04 -5.22
C SER A 53 12.81 -6.49 -3.84
N ASP A 54 11.98 -6.29 -2.80
CA ASP A 54 12.24 -6.84 -1.47
C ASP A 54 11.78 -8.29 -1.36
N ASP A 55 12.42 -9.03 -0.45
CA ASP A 55 12.21 -10.46 -0.22
C ASP A 55 10.72 -10.82 0.05
N GLY A 56 10.19 -11.75 -0.73
CA GLY A 56 8.78 -12.16 -0.70
C GLY A 56 8.37 -12.81 0.62
N ASP A 57 9.22 -13.67 1.14
CA ASP A 57 8.96 -14.42 2.38
C ASP A 57 9.00 -13.50 3.58
N ALA A 58 9.98 -12.59 3.67
CA ALA A 58 10.08 -11.58 4.72
C ALA A 58 8.85 -10.66 4.73
N LYS A 59 8.38 -10.23 3.55
CA LYS A 59 7.13 -9.46 3.39
C LYS A 59 5.94 -10.22 3.95
N PHE A 60 5.77 -11.48 3.55
CA PHE A 60 4.63 -12.29 3.98
C PHE A 60 4.69 -12.61 5.48
N CYS A 61 5.86 -12.97 6.01
CA CYS A 61 6.06 -13.22 7.44
C CYS A 61 5.70 -11.99 8.28
N ALA A 62 6.20 -10.80 7.92
CA ALA A 62 5.86 -9.57 8.64
C ALA A 62 4.37 -9.24 8.57
N LEU A 63 3.76 -9.37 7.38
CA LEU A 63 2.33 -9.14 7.19
C LEU A 63 1.48 -10.15 7.97
N ARG A 64 1.90 -11.43 8.05
CA ARG A 64 1.25 -12.48 8.83
C ARG A 64 1.22 -12.14 10.31
N THR A 65 2.35 -11.76 10.89
CA THR A 65 2.40 -11.35 12.30
C THR A 65 1.44 -10.19 12.59
N TRP A 66 1.37 -9.20 11.69
CA TRP A 66 0.40 -8.11 11.81
C TRP A 66 -1.05 -8.59 11.68
N ALA A 67 -1.34 -9.50 10.73
CA ALA A 67 -2.68 -10.04 10.51
C ALA A 67 -3.16 -10.93 11.67
N GLU A 68 -2.26 -11.67 12.32
CA GLU A 68 -2.54 -12.44 13.54
C GLU A 68 -2.91 -11.50 14.69
N ALA A 69 -2.14 -10.42 14.90
CA ALA A 69 -2.47 -9.40 15.89
C ALA A 69 -3.80 -8.70 15.61
N PHE A 70 -4.08 -8.41 14.33
CA PHE A 70 -5.39 -7.89 13.89
C PHE A 70 -6.50 -8.89 14.22
N THR A 71 -6.31 -10.17 13.91
CA THR A 71 -7.32 -11.22 14.13
C THR A 71 -7.62 -11.41 15.60
N ALA A 72 -6.59 -11.46 16.45
CA ALA A 72 -6.74 -11.52 17.90
C ALA A 72 -7.53 -10.31 18.44
N ARG A 73 -7.38 -9.14 17.82
CA ARG A 73 -8.07 -7.92 18.24
C ARG A 73 -9.51 -7.80 17.74
N PHE A 74 -9.79 -8.19 16.50
CA PHE A 74 -11.06 -7.93 15.83
C PHE A 74 -11.91 -9.18 15.59
N GLY A 75 -11.42 -10.38 15.93
CA GLY A 75 -12.14 -11.64 15.78
C GLY A 75 -12.32 -12.12 14.34
N ARG A 76 -11.63 -11.49 13.38
CA ARG A 76 -11.61 -11.86 11.96
C ARG A 76 -10.28 -11.49 11.30
N THR A 77 -9.96 -12.14 10.20
CA THR A 77 -8.81 -11.77 9.35
C THR A 77 -9.03 -10.40 8.69
N PRO A 78 -7.94 -9.65 8.38
CA PRO A 78 -8.05 -8.35 7.74
C PRO A 78 -8.35 -8.46 6.24
N LEU A 79 -9.11 -7.49 5.72
CA LEU A 79 -9.41 -7.30 4.31
C LEU A 79 -8.41 -6.31 3.70
N LEU A 80 -7.63 -6.79 2.75
CA LEU A 80 -6.47 -6.09 2.24
C LEU A 80 -6.70 -5.62 0.81
N TRP A 81 -6.32 -4.38 0.55
CA TRP A 81 -6.07 -3.89 -0.81
C TRP A 81 -4.59 -4.14 -1.11
N VAL A 82 -4.29 -4.79 -2.22
CA VAL A 82 -2.91 -5.10 -2.65
C VAL A 82 -2.84 -4.91 -4.15
N ASP A 83 -1.95 -4.06 -4.64
CA ASP A 83 -1.91 -3.60 -6.04
C ASP A 83 -2.01 -4.73 -7.08
N LYS A 84 -1.30 -5.85 -6.87
CA LYS A 84 -1.32 -7.01 -7.77
C LYS A 84 -2.71 -7.62 -7.98
N PHE A 85 -3.53 -7.59 -6.94
CA PHE A 85 -4.86 -8.21 -6.91
C PHE A 85 -5.98 -7.20 -7.16
N SER A 86 -5.76 -5.97 -6.72
CA SER A 86 -6.81 -4.99 -6.60
C SER A 86 -6.82 -3.93 -7.71
N LEU A 87 -5.72 -3.78 -8.45
CA LEU A 87 -5.66 -2.98 -9.67
C LEU A 87 -5.88 -3.85 -10.92
N ASN A 88 -6.56 -3.29 -11.91
CA ASN A 88 -6.62 -3.90 -13.24
C ASN A 88 -5.26 -3.69 -13.93
N GLN A 89 -4.40 -4.70 -13.85
CA GLN A 89 -3.06 -4.68 -14.46
C GLN A 89 -3.10 -4.53 -16.01
N GLY A 90 -4.25 -4.78 -16.65
CA GLY A 90 -4.45 -4.55 -18.09
C GLY A 90 -4.77 -3.09 -18.46
N ASN A 91 -4.98 -2.20 -17.48
CA ASN A 91 -5.19 -0.76 -17.69
C ASN A 91 -4.70 0.02 -16.45
N LEU A 92 -3.37 0.13 -16.32
CA LEU A 92 -2.72 0.76 -15.17
C LEU A 92 -3.07 2.25 -15.05
N SER A 93 -3.23 2.97 -16.17
CA SER A 93 -3.59 4.39 -16.20
C SER A 93 -4.92 4.69 -15.52
N GLN A 94 -5.93 3.81 -15.68
CA GLN A 94 -7.20 3.93 -14.96
C GLN A 94 -7.04 3.59 -13.46
N GLY A 95 -6.19 2.62 -13.13
CA GLY A 95 -5.83 2.27 -11.76
C GLY A 95 -5.21 3.44 -11.00
N LEU A 96 -4.24 4.11 -11.64
CA LEU A 96 -3.54 5.32 -11.18
C LEU A 96 -4.50 6.46 -10.85
N ALA A 97 -5.43 6.77 -11.76
CA ALA A 97 -6.43 7.83 -11.53
C ALA A 97 -7.35 7.53 -10.33
N SER A 98 -7.54 6.25 -10.00
CA SER A 98 -8.36 5.82 -8.85
C SER A 98 -7.58 5.64 -7.55
N LEU A 99 -6.24 5.69 -7.59
CA LEU A 99 -5.37 5.41 -6.44
C LEU A 99 -5.69 6.29 -5.22
N PRO A 100 -5.87 7.63 -5.34
CA PRO A 100 -6.22 8.46 -4.18
C PRO A 100 -7.54 8.05 -3.53
N VAL A 101 -8.51 7.64 -4.33
CA VAL A 101 -9.84 7.22 -3.86
C VAL A 101 -9.79 5.86 -3.18
N ASN A 102 -9.03 4.91 -3.76
CA ASN A 102 -8.83 3.59 -3.16
C ASN A 102 -8.08 3.69 -1.82
N LEU A 103 -7.01 4.49 -1.76
CA LEU A 103 -6.25 4.76 -0.53
C LEU A 103 -7.11 5.45 0.52
N ALA A 104 -7.95 6.42 0.12
CA ALA A 104 -8.90 7.04 1.03
C ALA A 104 -9.94 6.03 1.56
N GLY A 105 -10.30 5.03 0.77
CA GLY A 105 -11.18 3.93 1.16
C GLY A 105 -10.55 2.90 2.11
N CYS A 106 -9.25 2.96 2.35
CA CYS A 106 -8.52 2.07 3.26
C CYS A 106 -8.44 2.68 4.66
N ALA A 107 -8.64 1.84 5.67
CA ALA A 107 -8.58 2.28 7.05
C ALA A 107 -7.15 2.54 7.55
N ARG A 108 -6.18 1.80 7.00
CA ARG A 108 -4.75 1.90 7.31
C ARG A 108 -3.90 1.81 6.05
N LEU A 109 -2.67 2.30 6.17
CA LEU A 109 -1.58 2.00 5.26
C LEU A 109 -0.59 1.09 6.00
N VAL A 110 -0.36 -0.12 5.50
CA VAL A 110 0.67 -1.04 6.01
C VAL A 110 1.85 -0.99 5.04
N CYS A 111 2.96 -0.39 5.47
CA CYS A 111 4.21 -0.31 4.72
C CYS A 111 5.13 -1.47 5.13
N LEU A 112 5.34 -2.41 4.22
CA LEU A 112 6.39 -3.43 4.36
C LEU A 112 7.73 -2.79 3.96
N LEU A 113 8.35 -2.11 4.91
CA LEU A 113 9.46 -1.20 4.67
C LEU A 113 10.78 -1.97 4.64
N GLY A 114 11.14 -2.43 3.44
CA GLY A 114 12.36 -3.20 3.18
C GLY A 114 13.49 -2.40 2.57
N PRO A 115 14.62 -3.07 2.26
CA PRO A 115 15.81 -2.41 1.75
C PRO A 115 15.56 -1.55 0.51
N THR A 116 14.69 -1.97 -0.40
CA THR A 116 14.43 -1.27 -1.67
C THR A 116 13.16 -0.43 -1.66
N TYR A 117 12.41 -0.41 -0.57
CA TYR A 117 11.12 0.29 -0.49
C TYR A 117 11.26 1.79 -0.81
N LEU A 118 12.24 2.47 -0.23
CA LEU A 118 12.43 3.91 -0.42
C LEU A 118 13.04 4.26 -1.78
N ASP A 119 13.56 3.27 -2.50
CA ASP A 119 14.18 3.45 -3.81
C ASP A 119 13.13 3.49 -4.93
N ARG A 120 11.86 3.22 -4.62
CA ARG A 120 10.77 3.07 -5.61
C ARG A 120 9.83 4.27 -5.54
N LEU A 121 9.73 5.06 -6.61
CA LEU A 121 8.84 6.23 -6.62
C LEU A 121 7.35 5.86 -6.42
N TRP A 122 6.95 4.66 -6.83
CA TRP A 122 5.58 4.19 -6.64
C TRP A 122 5.19 4.08 -5.15
N THR A 123 6.03 3.46 -4.32
CA THR A 123 5.76 3.32 -2.88
C THR A 123 5.77 4.68 -2.17
N LEU A 124 6.58 5.62 -2.67
CA LEU A 124 6.63 7.00 -2.19
C LEU A 124 5.35 7.78 -2.53
N LEU A 125 4.79 7.57 -3.72
CA LEU A 125 3.50 8.16 -4.13
C LEU A 125 2.33 7.62 -3.32
N GLU A 126 2.32 6.34 -2.99
CA GLU A 126 1.31 5.74 -2.13
C GLU A 126 1.33 6.39 -0.74
N LEU A 127 2.52 6.54 -0.14
CA LEU A 127 2.70 7.20 1.16
C LEU A 127 2.28 8.68 1.10
N LEU A 128 2.69 9.40 0.05
CA LEU A 128 2.27 10.78 -0.18
C LEU A 128 0.75 10.87 -0.26
N THR A 129 0.15 10.04 -1.11
CA THR A 129 -1.28 10.06 -1.39
C THR A 129 -2.06 9.74 -0.12
N PHE A 130 -1.70 8.67 0.61
CA PHE A 130 -2.35 8.32 1.86
C PHE A 130 -2.32 9.45 2.88
N THR A 131 -1.16 10.09 3.05
CA THR A 131 -0.98 11.23 3.96
C THR A 131 -1.82 12.44 3.52
N ARG A 132 -1.87 12.72 2.22
CA ARG A 132 -2.61 13.86 1.65
C ARG A 132 -4.11 13.68 1.66
N MET A 133 -4.59 12.43 1.65
CA MET A 133 -6.02 12.12 1.80
C MET A 133 -6.52 12.28 3.24
N GLY A 134 -5.75 12.91 4.13
CA GLY A 134 -6.17 13.28 5.48
C GLY A 134 -6.21 12.10 6.46
N ALA A 135 -5.41 11.06 6.20
CA ALA A 135 -5.25 9.98 7.18
C ALA A 135 -4.42 10.48 8.38
N ASP A 136 -4.86 10.12 9.58
CA ASP A 136 -4.08 10.39 10.80
C ASP A 136 -2.78 9.57 10.79
N HIS A 137 -1.71 10.09 11.38
CA HIS A 137 -0.41 9.40 11.42
C HIS A 137 -0.50 8.02 12.11
N SER A 138 -1.46 7.84 13.02
CA SER A 138 -1.72 6.55 13.67
C SER A 138 -2.39 5.50 12.76
N ALA A 139 -2.86 5.89 11.58
CA ALA A 139 -3.38 4.96 10.57
C ALA A 139 -2.24 4.37 9.70
N LEU A 140 -1.02 4.86 9.86
CA LEU A 140 0.16 4.26 9.24
C LEU A 140 0.75 3.17 10.15
N VAL A 141 0.96 2.00 9.57
CA VAL A 141 1.64 0.86 10.18
C VAL A 141 2.91 0.61 9.37
N VAL A 142 4.07 0.67 10.02
CA VAL A 142 5.35 0.38 9.39
C VAL A 142 5.88 -0.95 9.94
N LEU A 143 6.10 -1.90 9.04
CA LEU A 143 6.66 -3.22 9.33
C LEU A 143 8.06 -3.29 8.69
N PRO A 144 9.14 -3.07 9.46
CA PRO A 144 10.50 -3.20 8.94
C PRO A 144 10.76 -4.63 8.50
N ILE A 145 11.27 -4.80 7.28
CA ILE A 145 11.73 -6.10 6.79
C ILE A 145 13.23 -5.98 6.44
N GLY A 146 14.01 -6.97 6.83
CA GLY A 146 15.45 -6.99 6.61
C GLY A 146 15.92 -8.39 6.23
N ARG A 147 17.20 -8.52 5.86
CA ARG A 147 17.78 -9.83 5.57
C ARG A 147 17.77 -10.70 6.84
N GLY A 148 17.23 -11.92 6.73
CA GLY A 148 17.33 -12.93 7.80
C GLY A 148 16.08 -13.18 8.64
N VAL A 149 14.88 -12.77 8.20
CA VAL A 149 13.65 -13.36 8.75
C VAL A 149 13.59 -14.81 8.26
N PRO A 150 13.58 -15.84 9.13
CA PRO A 150 13.49 -17.22 8.66
C PRO A 150 12.25 -17.39 7.78
N ALA A 151 12.43 -17.95 6.59
CA ALA A 151 11.32 -18.34 5.73
C ALA A 151 10.40 -19.27 6.52
N ALA A 152 9.09 -19.04 6.44
CA ALA A 152 8.08 -19.88 7.07
C ALA A 152 8.11 -21.28 6.40
N GLY A 153 8.91 -22.18 6.96
CA GLY A 153 9.13 -23.53 6.43
C GLY A 153 10.28 -24.32 7.06
N ALA A 154 11.11 -23.71 7.92
CA ALA A 154 12.04 -24.47 8.75
C ALA A 154 11.30 -25.02 9.98
N GLU A 155 10.74 -26.21 9.87
CA GLU A 155 10.28 -26.97 11.03
C GLU A 155 11.47 -27.31 11.95
N ASP A 156 11.29 -27.05 13.24
CA ASP A 156 12.01 -27.53 14.41
C ASP A 156 13.53 -27.78 14.29
N THR A 157 14.33 -26.86 14.82
CA THR A 157 15.16 -27.09 16.01
C THR A 157 15.95 -25.83 16.39
N ALA A 158 16.10 -25.64 17.70
CA ALA A 158 16.92 -24.65 18.38
C ALA A 158 16.32 -23.24 18.58
N GLY A 159 15.86 -23.02 19.82
CA GLY A 159 16.19 -21.81 20.58
C GLY A 159 15.52 -20.51 20.15
N LEU A 160 14.75 -19.95 21.07
CA LEU A 160 14.33 -18.55 21.07
C LEU A 160 15.54 -17.59 20.96
N GLU A 161 15.95 -17.25 19.73
CA GLU A 161 16.69 -16.02 19.41
C GLU A 161 15.70 -15.03 18.74
N ALA A 162 14.49 -14.97 19.28
CA ALA A 162 13.41 -14.09 18.83
C ALA A 162 13.64 -12.65 19.31
N ASP A 163 14.72 -11.99 18.88
CA ASP A 163 14.85 -10.53 19.08
C ASP A 163 15.95 -9.86 18.24
N GLN A 164 17.03 -10.56 17.89
CA GLN A 164 18.18 -9.91 17.25
C GLN A 164 17.90 -9.56 15.76
N GLY A 165 17.24 -10.44 15.01
CA GLY A 165 16.94 -10.22 13.59
C GLY A 165 15.95 -9.08 13.34
N GLY A 166 14.90 -8.97 14.16
CA GLY A 166 13.90 -7.89 14.07
C GLY A 166 14.44 -6.53 14.49
N ARG A 167 15.26 -6.47 15.56
CA ARG A 167 15.95 -5.23 15.95
C ARG A 167 16.95 -4.77 14.89
N GLY A 168 17.68 -5.70 14.25
CA GLY A 168 18.61 -5.41 13.18
C GLY A 168 17.93 -4.80 11.94
N ALA A 169 16.87 -5.45 11.45
CA ALA A 169 16.08 -4.94 10.33
C ALA A 169 15.51 -3.53 10.60
N LYS A 170 14.99 -3.33 11.81
CA LYS A 170 14.47 -2.02 12.24
C LYS A 170 15.55 -0.93 12.25
N ALA A 171 16.74 -1.23 12.77
CA ALA A 171 17.84 -0.28 12.80
C ALA A 171 18.32 0.09 11.38
N GLU A 172 18.49 -0.89 10.49
CA GLU A 172 18.87 -0.64 9.09
C GLU A 172 17.85 0.27 8.39
N VAL A 173 16.56 -0.03 8.56
CA VAL A 173 15.48 0.77 7.98
C VAL A 173 15.45 2.19 8.55
N ILE A 174 15.69 2.36 9.86
CA ILE A 174 15.80 3.70 10.46
C ILE A 174 16.93 4.50 9.81
N GLU A 175 18.11 3.91 9.63
CA GLU A 175 19.23 4.59 8.97
C GLU A 175 18.93 4.90 7.50
N LYS A 176 18.22 4.02 6.78
CA LYS A 176 17.74 4.32 5.43
C LYS A 176 16.76 5.47 5.39
N VAL A 177 15.79 5.51 6.31
CA VAL A 177 14.89 6.66 6.40
C VAL A 177 15.71 7.92 6.70
N LYS A 178 16.71 7.89 7.61
CA LYS A 178 17.61 9.03 7.88
C LYS A 178 18.42 9.48 6.66
N ALA A 179 18.91 8.56 5.85
CA ALA A 179 19.74 8.87 4.68
C ALA A 179 18.92 9.22 3.41
N PHE A 180 17.60 8.96 3.41
CA PHE A 180 16.75 9.10 2.23
C PHE A 180 16.89 10.45 1.50
N ALA A 181 17.11 10.38 0.19
CA ALA A 181 17.03 11.52 -0.73
C ALA A 181 16.16 11.13 -1.93
N LEU A 182 15.16 11.95 -2.25
CA LEU A 182 14.18 11.64 -3.29
C LEU A 182 14.82 11.51 -4.68
N ARG A 183 15.92 12.23 -4.92
CA ARG A 183 16.66 12.19 -6.18
C ARG A 183 17.18 10.78 -6.53
N ASP A 184 17.43 9.94 -5.52
CA ASP A 184 17.97 8.59 -5.70
C ASP A 184 16.85 7.56 -5.98
N ALA A 185 15.59 7.95 -5.87
CA ALA A 185 14.45 7.08 -6.16
C ALA A 185 14.26 6.87 -7.68
N THR A 186 13.74 5.68 -8.00
CA THR A 186 13.69 5.12 -9.35
C THR A 186 12.28 4.69 -9.75
N CYS A 187 12.04 4.67 -11.05
CA CYS A 187 10.88 4.06 -11.71
C CYS A 187 11.37 2.93 -12.62
N PHE A 188 10.45 2.03 -13.00
CA PHE A 188 10.75 1.06 -14.05
C PHE A 188 10.87 1.74 -15.41
N ASP A 189 10.03 2.74 -15.68
CA ASP A 189 10.13 3.61 -16.85
C ASP A 189 10.83 4.94 -16.48
N HIS A 190 11.97 5.19 -17.11
CA HIS A 190 12.74 6.42 -16.89
C HIS A 190 11.98 7.67 -17.38
N ALA A 191 11.13 7.56 -18.41
CA ALA A 191 10.33 8.68 -18.89
C ALA A 191 9.20 9.04 -17.91
N GLU A 192 8.71 8.08 -17.14
CA GLU A 192 7.70 8.29 -16.10
C GLU A 192 8.29 8.95 -14.85
N ARG A 193 9.59 8.75 -14.58
CA ARG A 193 10.29 9.24 -13.38
C ARG A 193 10.10 10.74 -13.17
N ASP A 194 10.40 11.55 -14.18
CA ASP A 194 10.39 13.01 -14.05
C ASP A 194 8.96 13.53 -13.80
N HIS A 195 7.97 12.93 -14.48
CA HIS A 195 6.57 13.23 -14.22
C HIS A 195 6.15 12.93 -12.77
N LEU A 196 6.55 11.78 -12.21
CA LEU A 196 6.21 11.45 -10.82
C LEU A 196 6.91 12.38 -9.82
N LEU A 197 8.14 12.81 -10.12
CA LEU A 197 8.84 13.81 -9.31
C LEU A 197 8.14 15.18 -9.35
N GLU A 198 7.59 15.57 -10.49
CA GLU A 198 6.75 16.78 -10.60
C GLU A 198 5.45 16.65 -9.82
N VAL A 199 4.78 15.48 -9.88
CA VAL A 199 3.59 15.21 -9.07
C VAL A 199 3.90 15.32 -7.58
N ILE A 200 5.02 14.75 -7.12
CA ILE A 200 5.47 14.86 -5.73
C ILE A 200 5.77 16.32 -5.35
N ALA A 201 6.49 17.05 -6.20
CA ALA A 201 6.80 18.46 -5.97
C ALA A 201 5.54 19.31 -5.90
N SER A 202 4.59 19.14 -6.83
CA SER A 202 3.32 19.83 -6.86
C SER A 202 2.48 19.50 -5.62
N GLY A 203 2.44 18.22 -5.23
CA GLY A 203 1.74 17.77 -4.03
C GLY A 203 2.34 18.34 -2.75
N CYS A 204 3.68 18.51 -2.66
CA CYS A 204 4.37 18.93 -1.44
C CYS A 204 4.88 20.37 -1.41
N GLY A 205 4.81 21.10 -2.51
CA GLY A 205 5.47 22.38 -2.75
C GLY A 205 6.96 22.25 -3.15
N SER A 206 7.66 21.20 -2.73
CA SER A 206 9.03 20.89 -3.18
C SER A 206 9.44 19.45 -2.86
N HIS A 207 10.51 18.96 -3.48
CA HIS A 207 11.13 17.67 -3.15
C HIS A 207 11.63 17.61 -1.70
N LEU A 208 12.24 18.68 -1.19
CA LEU A 208 12.70 18.75 0.20
C LEU A 208 11.53 18.72 1.20
N ALA A 209 10.41 19.37 0.87
CA ALA A 209 9.20 19.32 1.68
C ALA A 209 8.63 17.89 1.74
N PHE A 210 8.68 17.16 0.62
CA PHE A 210 8.30 15.74 0.59
C PHE A 210 9.21 14.90 1.49
N GLU A 211 10.53 15.03 1.37
CA GLU A 211 11.49 14.29 2.23
C GLU A 211 11.25 14.55 3.72
N ARG A 212 11.00 15.81 4.10
CA ARG A 212 10.65 16.18 5.48
C ARG A 212 9.36 15.53 5.94
N MET A 213 8.32 15.53 5.10
CA MET A 213 7.04 14.86 5.40
C MET A 213 7.24 13.36 5.60
N LEU A 214 7.96 12.70 4.68
CA LEU A 214 8.24 11.27 4.75
C LEU A 214 8.91 10.90 6.07
N ARG A 215 9.91 11.68 6.50
CA ARG A 215 10.60 11.46 7.79
C ARG A 215 9.68 11.69 8.98
N ALA A 216 8.88 12.76 8.95
CA ALA A 216 7.93 13.09 10.01
C ALA A 216 6.83 12.04 10.18
N VAL A 217 6.53 11.28 9.13
CA VAL A 217 5.52 10.22 9.13
C VAL A 217 6.13 8.85 9.46
N LEU A 218 7.25 8.47 8.86
CA LEU A 218 7.87 7.15 9.07
C LEU A 218 8.61 7.03 10.42
N MET A 219 9.32 8.07 10.87
CA MET A 219 10.13 7.97 12.10
C MET A 219 9.30 7.72 13.36
N PRO A 220 8.17 8.41 13.59
CA PRO A 220 7.34 8.13 14.75
C PRO A 220 6.73 6.73 14.71
N ALA A 221 6.32 6.25 13.52
CA ALA A 221 5.80 4.90 13.34
C ALA A 221 6.87 3.83 13.60
N LEU A 222 8.10 4.05 13.14
CA LEU A 222 9.24 3.14 13.39
C LEU A 222 9.65 3.13 14.86
N THR A 223 9.75 4.28 15.51
CA THR A 223 10.21 4.39 16.90
C THR A 223 9.13 4.01 17.93
N GLY A 224 7.87 3.81 17.49
CA GLY A 224 6.75 3.56 18.38
C GLY A 224 6.24 4.81 19.11
N SER A 225 6.66 6.00 18.66
CA SER A 225 6.26 7.29 19.24
C SER A 225 4.80 7.63 18.95
N VAL A 226 4.20 7.02 17.92
CA VAL A 226 2.77 7.09 17.63
C VAL A 226 2.17 5.71 17.84
N ARG A 227 1.15 5.60 18.69
CA ARG A 227 0.39 4.35 18.84
C ARG A 227 -0.61 4.24 17.69
N PRO A 228 -0.69 3.10 16.99
CA PRO A 228 -1.67 2.90 15.93
C PRO A 228 -3.10 3.10 16.45
N THR A 229 -3.97 3.72 15.66
CA THR A 229 -5.36 3.93 16.05
C THR A 229 -6.08 2.59 16.15
N VAL A 230 -6.88 2.45 17.20
CA VAL A 230 -7.63 1.22 17.53
C VAL A 230 -8.92 1.10 16.71
N GLY A 231 -9.29 2.13 15.93
CA GLY A 231 -10.49 2.17 15.09
C GLY A 231 -10.21 1.92 13.61
N VAL A 232 -11.23 1.48 12.86
CA VAL A 232 -11.23 1.49 11.40
C VAL A 232 -11.59 2.91 10.98
N ARG A 233 -10.68 3.63 10.30
CA ARG A 233 -11.03 4.91 9.66
C ARG A 233 -12.17 4.63 8.68
N ARG A 234 -13.35 5.17 8.98
CA ARG A 234 -14.45 5.23 8.03
C ARG A 234 -14.38 6.60 7.38
N LEU A 235 -14.41 6.64 6.04
CA LEU A 235 -14.70 7.89 5.34
C LEU A 235 -16.02 8.44 5.90
N SER A 236 -16.12 9.76 6.08
CA SER A 236 -17.41 10.35 6.42
C SER A 236 -18.44 9.93 5.38
N GLY A 237 -19.68 9.69 5.81
CA GLY A 237 -20.76 9.28 4.90
C GLY A 237 -20.86 10.20 3.69
N ASP A 238 -20.67 11.50 3.92
CA ASP A 238 -20.68 12.55 2.91
C ASP A 238 -19.51 12.48 1.93
N PHE A 239 -18.29 12.19 2.39
CA PHE A 239 -17.13 12.06 1.50
C PHE A 239 -17.22 10.78 0.65
N ALA A 240 -17.64 9.67 1.26
CA ALA A 240 -17.91 8.44 0.53
C ALA A 240 -19.03 8.64 -0.51
N GLN A 241 -20.06 9.42 -0.19
CA GLN A 241 -21.15 9.76 -1.11
C GLN A 241 -20.71 10.73 -2.21
N ALA A 242 -19.88 11.72 -1.91
CA ALA A 242 -19.33 12.67 -2.87
C ALA A 242 -18.44 11.95 -3.89
N ILE A 243 -17.60 11.02 -3.45
CA ILE A 243 -16.80 10.18 -4.34
C ILE A 243 -17.71 9.32 -5.23
N ARG A 244 -18.72 8.64 -4.66
CA ARG A 244 -19.69 7.85 -5.44
C ARG A 244 -20.39 8.73 -6.49
N THR A 245 -20.74 9.95 -6.14
CA THR A 245 -21.39 10.94 -7.02
C THR A 245 -20.44 11.40 -8.14
N TYR A 246 -19.19 11.74 -7.83
CA TYR A 246 -18.20 12.18 -8.83
C TYR A 246 -17.96 11.12 -9.91
N PHE A 247 -17.77 9.85 -9.52
CA PHE A 247 -17.55 8.75 -10.48
C PHE A 247 -18.82 8.33 -11.25
N THR A 248 -20.01 8.65 -10.74
CA THR A 248 -21.26 8.45 -11.47
C THR A 248 -21.57 9.61 -12.44
N GLN A 249 -21.23 10.85 -12.07
CA GLN A 249 -21.47 12.05 -12.89
C GLN A 249 -20.46 12.25 -14.02
N SER A 250 -19.18 11.97 -13.80
CA SER A 250 -18.10 12.06 -14.81
C SER A 250 -18.25 11.06 -15.97
N ARG A 251 -19.34 10.28 -15.99
CA ARG A 251 -19.67 9.25 -16.97
C ARG A 251 -20.89 9.57 -17.81
N ARG A 252 -21.54 10.73 -17.65
CA ARG A 252 -22.51 11.16 -18.67
C ARG A 252 -21.73 11.34 -19.98
N PRO A 253 -22.04 10.60 -21.06
CA PRO A 253 -21.51 10.93 -22.37
C PRO A 253 -21.80 12.40 -22.60
N SER A 254 -20.79 13.15 -23.08
CA SER A 254 -21.03 14.41 -23.75
C SER A 254 -22.22 14.20 -24.67
N ALA A 255 -23.36 14.83 -24.36
CA ALA A 255 -24.52 14.77 -25.22
C ALA A 255 -24.04 15.24 -26.59
N THR A 256 -24.06 14.32 -27.55
CA THR A 256 -23.73 14.57 -28.94
C THR A 256 -24.46 15.84 -29.37
N ARG A 257 -23.71 16.92 -29.58
CA ARG A 257 -24.20 18.09 -30.28
C ARG A 257 -24.55 17.62 -31.69
N SER A 258 -25.85 17.45 -31.96
CA SER A 258 -26.33 17.32 -33.34
C SER A 258 -25.86 18.53 -34.14
N PRO A 259 -25.33 18.34 -35.36
CA PRO A 259 -24.95 19.46 -36.20
C PRO A 259 -26.20 20.28 -36.56
N PRO A 260 -26.10 21.61 -36.67
CA PRO A 260 -27.22 22.44 -37.07
C PRO A 260 -27.61 22.09 -38.52
N THR A 261 -28.91 21.89 -38.71
CA THR A 261 -29.59 21.78 -40.02
C THR A 261 -29.52 23.06 -40.81
#